data_AF-A0A849T3U8-F1
#
_entry.id   AF-A0A849T3U8-F1
#
_cell.length_a   1.000
_cell.length_b   1.000
_cell.length_c   1.000
_cell.angle_alpha   90.00
_cell.angle_beta   90.00
_cell.angle_gamma   90.00
#
_symmetry.space_group_name_H-M   'P 1'
#
loop_
_entity.id
_entity.type
_entity.pdbx_description
1 polymer ?
#
loop_
_entity_poly.entity_id
_entity_poly.type
_entity_poly.pdbx_seq_one_letter_code
_entity_poly.pdbx_strand_id
1 'polypeptide(L)'
;MSTENTSNKDNNASTNEEDTLIVENPFHSARLKPKRKGKKPPKLLAVVHQSGCTGCEICIQGCPVDSIELVPGPLPENPQFNQTVEIDLARCIGCQNCSQDCPWETIMMYEHDDAFTAWSHETLKSELYVDENHIEDVKKKVLA
;
A
#
# COMPACT_ATOMS: atom_id res chain seq x y z
N MET A 1 -1.14 28.76 -47.56
CA MET A 1 0.28 28.97 -47.24
C MET A 1 0.33 29.68 -45.91
N SER A 2 0.43 28.90 -44.84
CA SER A 2 0.63 29.40 -43.48
C SER A 2 1.67 28.45 -42.87
N THR A 3 2.92 28.82 -43.04
CA THR A 3 4.08 28.15 -42.45
C THR A 3 4.27 28.70 -41.04
N GLU A 4 4.17 27.87 -40.02
CA GLU A 4 4.63 28.21 -38.68
C GLU A 4 5.67 27.19 -38.20
N ASN A 5 6.90 27.69 -38.16
CA ASN A 5 7.96 27.50 -37.16
C ASN A 5 8.40 26.09 -36.73
N THR A 6 9.52 25.69 -37.32
CA THR A 6 10.63 25.01 -36.62
C THR A 6 11.13 25.82 -35.42
N SER A 7 11.34 25.17 -34.27
CA SER A 7 12.64 25.11 -33.56
C SER A 7 12.53 24.41 -32.20
N ASN A 8 13.48 23.50 -31.97
CA ASN A 8 13.84 22.80 -30.75
C ASN A 8 13.69 23.60 -29.45
N LYS A 9 13.36 22.87 -28.37
CA LYS A 9 14.18 22.89 -27.15
C LYS A 9 14.08 21.55 -26.44
N ASP A 10 15.15 20.76 -26.58
CA ASP A 10 15.61 19.88 -25.52
C ASP A 10 15.58 20.65 -24.20
N ASN A 11 14.99 20.09 -23.15
CA ASN A 11 15.33 20.43 -21.78
C ASN A 11 15.03 19.23 -20.88
N ASN A 12 16.09 18.43 -20.75
CA ASN A 12 16.38 17.56 -19.64
C ASN A 12 15.96 18.18 -18.29
N ALA A 13 15.07 17.49 -17.59
CA ALA A 13 14.83 17.68 -16.17
C ALA A 13 14.34 16.35 -15.59
N SER A 14 15.21 15.35 -15.54
CA SER A 14 15.04 14.26 -14.57
C SER A 14 16.03 14.52 -13.46
N THR A 15 15.49 15.24 -12.47
CA THR A 15 16.02 15.39 -11.12
C THR A 15 16.51 14.06 -10.59
N ASN A 16 17.59 14.09 -9.79
CA ASN A 16 18.05 12.95 -9.01
C ASN A 16 16.95 12.57 -7.99
N GLU A 17 15.96 11.81 -8.43
CA GLU A 17 15.12 11.00 -7.55
C GLU A 17 15.92 9.74 -7.29
N GLU A 18 16.39 9.55 -6.06
CA GLU A 18 16.90 8.24 -5.64
C GLU A 18 15.73 7.25 -5.81
N ASP A 19 15.80 6.45 -6.87
CA ASP A 19 14.85 5.38 -7.20
C ASP A 19 14.76 4.43 -6.00
N THR A 20 13.85 4.73 -5.08
CA THR A 20 13.68 3.98 -3.84
C THR A 20 12.95 2.70 -4.19
N LEU A 21 13.67 1.57 -4.14
CA LEU A 21 13.10 0.26 -4.41
C LEU A 21 12.26 -0.19 -3.21
N ILE A 22 10.94 -0.17 -3.38
CA ILE A 22 10.01 -0.68 -2.38
C ILE A 22 9.82 -2.18 -2.55
N VAL A 23 10.00 -2.94 -1.47
CA VAL A 23 9.85 -4.40 -1.44
C VAL A 23 8.88 -4.85 -0.37
N GLU A 24 8.36 -6.08 -0.48
CA GLU A 24 7.61 -6.72 0.61
C GLU A 24 8.50 -6.86 1.86
N ASN A 25 8.05 -6.37 3.01
CA ASN A 25 8.72 -6.57 4.30
C ASN A 25 8.72 -8.07 4.64
N PRO A 26 9.90 -8.74 4.66
CA PRO A 26 9.97 -10.19 4.91
C PRO A 26 9.79 -10.54 6.39
N PHE A 27 9.89 -9.58 7.30
CA PHE A 27 9.81 -9.77 8.74
C PHE A 27 8.42 -9.47 9.32
N HIS A 28 7.48 -8.98 8.51
CA HIS A 28 6.10 -8.77 8.95
C HIS A 28 5.35 -10.11 9.09
N SER A 29 4.54 -10.26 10.14
CA SER A 29 3.75 -11.47 10.43
C SER A 29 2.80 -11.86 9.29
N ALA A 30 2.32 -10.89 8.51
CA ALA A 30 1.55 -11.09 7.28
C ALA A 30 2.21 -12.11 6.33
N ARG A 31 3.55 -12.18 6.30
CA ARG A 31 4.28 -13.10 5.44
C ARG A 31 4.11 -14.57 5.83
N LEU A 32 3.67 -14.86 7.05
CA LEU A 32 3.30 -16.21 7.51
C LEU A 32 1.95 -16.68 6.95
N LYS A 33 1.07 -15.75 6.54
CA LYS A 33 -0.25 -16.07 6.00
C LYS A 33 -0.12 -16.77 4.64
N PRO A 34 -1.00 -17.73 4.30
CA PRO A 34 -0.91 -18.48 3.04
C PRO A 34 -0.96 -17.53 1.84
N LYS A 35 -0.17 -17.84 0.82
CA LYS A 35 -0.23 -17.09 -0.44
C LYS A 35 -1.59 -17.29 -1.11
N ARG A 36 -1.98 -16.28 -1.88
CA ARG A 36 -3.20 -16.31 -2.70
C ARG A 36 -3.21 -17.57 -3.58
N LYS A 37 -4.34 -18.29 -3.56
CA LYS A 37 -4.56 -19.45 -4.43
C LYS A 37 -5.05 -18.98 -5.79
N GLY A 38 -4.55 -19.60 -6.86
CA GLY A 38 -4.99 -19.33 -8.24
C GLY A 38 -3.88 -18.75 -9.12
N LYS A 39 -3.90 -19.12 -10.40
CA LYS A 39 -2.85 -18.75 -11.36
C LYS A 39 -3.00 -17.33 -11.92
N LYS A 40 -4.23 -16.81 -11.99
CA LYS A 40 -4.51 -15.48 -12.55
C LYS A 40 -4.51 -14.43 -11.44
N PRO A 41 -3.94 -13.23 -11.65
CA PRO A 41 -4.10 -12.12 -10.73
C PRO A 41 -5.58 -11.70 -10.64
N PRO A 42 -6.03 -11.17 -9.49
CA PRO A 42 -7.33 -10.53 -9.42
C PRO A 42 -7.34 -9.30 -10.33
N LYS A 43 -8.51 -8.93 -10.88
CA LYS A 43 -8.61 -7.72 -11.71
C LYS A 43 -8.51 -6.45 -10.88
N LEU A 44 -9.09 -6.49 -9.68
CA LEU A 44 -9.14 -5.37 -8.78
C LEU A 44 -8.38 -5.69 -7.50
N LEU A 45 -7.75 -4.67 -6.93
CA LEU A 45 -7.12 -4.71 -5.62
C LEU A 45 -7.64 -3.54 -4.79
N ALA A 46 -7.76 -3.77 -3.49
CA ALA A 46 -8.24 -2.77 -2.55
C ALA A 46 -7.05 -1.98 -1.98
N VAL A 47 -7.19 -0.66 -1.91
CA VAL A 47 -6.21 0.27 -1.31
C VAL A 47 -6.94 1.13 -0.28
N VAL A 48 -6.28 1.40 0.84
CA VAL A 48 -6.81 2.22 1.93
C VAL A 48 -6.27 3.64 1.80
N HIS A 49 -7.15 4.63 1.81
CA HIS A 49 -6.82 6.04 1.99
C HIS A 49 -6.56 6.28 3.48
N GLN A 50 -5.30 6.16 3.90
CA GLN A 50 -4.97 6.17 5.33
C GLN A 50 -5.27 7.51 6.01
N SER A 51 -5.32 8.61 5.24
CA SER A 51 -5.67 9.95 5.73
C SER A 51 -7.09 10.04 6.33
N GLY A 52 -8.03 9.21 5.86
CA GLY A 52 -9.39 9.13 6.41
C GLY A 52 -9.67 7.83 7.16
N CYS A 53 -8.71 6.91 7.24
CA CYS A 53 -8.85 5.67 7.98
C CYS A 53 -8.73 5.92 9.49
N THR A 54 -9.62 5.31 10.28
CA THR A 54 -9.62 5.44 11.75
C THR A 54 -9.17 4.17 12.47
N GLY A 55 -8.83 3.12 11.72
CA GLY A 55 -8.44 1.84 12.32
C GLY A 55 -9.59 1.14 13.05
N CYS A 56 -10.85 1.28 12.61
CA CYS A 56 -12.01 0.63 13.26
C CYS A 56 -12.11 -0.89 13.10
N GLU A 57 -11.19 -1.50 12.33
CA GLU A 57 -11.01 -2.96 12.16
C GLU A 57 -12.17 -3.77 11.56
N ILE A 58 -13.31 -3.16 11.22
CA ILE A 58 -14.45 -3.86 10.61
C ILE A 58 -14.03 -4.60 9.33
N CYS A 59 -13.23 -3.95 8.48
CA CYS A 59 -12.74 -4.55 7.24
C CYS A 59 -11.80 -5.74 7.46
N ILE A 60 -11.04 -5.77 8.58
CA ILE A 60 -10.15 -6.89 8.92
C ILE A 60 -11.00 -8.14 9.13
N GLN A 61 -12.07 -8.03 9.92
CA GLN A 61 -12.97 -9.16 10.20
C GLN A 61 -13.73 -9.64 8.95
N GLY A 62 -14.04 -8.72 8.03
CA GLY A 62 -14.74 -9.03 6.78
C GLY A 62 -13.86 -9.63 5.68
N CYS A 63 -12.53 -9.63 5.83
CA CYS A 63 -11.62 -10.07 4.78
C CYS A 63 -11.54 -11.61 4.70
N PRO A 64 -12.02 -12.24 3.61
CA PRO A 64 -12.10 -13.71 3.51
C PRO A 64 -10.74 -14.41 3.37
N VAL A 65 -9.67 -13.64 3.16
CA VAL A 65 -8.29 -14.13 2.99
C VAL A 65 -7.32 -13.51 3.98
N ASP A 66 -7.83 -12.76 4.97
CA ASP A 66 -7.02 -12.16 6.03
C ASP A 66 -5.83 -11.33 5.48
N SER A 67 -6.08 -10.51 4.46
CA SER A 67 -5.06 -9.71 3.78
C SER A 67 -4.95 -8.27 4.30
N ILE A 68 -5.47 -7.96 5.49
CA ILE A 68 -5.52 -6.59 6.03
C ILE A 68 -4.81 -6.59 7.38
N GLU A 69 -3.85 -5.69 7.55
CA GLU A 69 -3.08 -5.52 8.78
C GLU A 69 -3.40 -4.19 9.46
N LEU A 70 -3.30 -4.18 10.78
CA LEU A 70 -3.38 -2.96 11.56
C LEU A 70 -2.01 -2.26 11.53
N VAL A 71 -2.01 -0.97 11.19
CA VAL A 71 -0.80 -0.14 11.18
C VAL A 71 -0.77 0.71 12.44
N PRO A 72 0.34 0.68 13.22
CA PRO A 72 0.49 1.51 14.40
C PRO A 72 0.46 3.00 14.04
N GLY A 73 -0.16 3.81 14.88
CA GLY A 73 -0.23 5.25 14.73
C GLY A 73 1.14 5.96 14.72
N PRO A 74 1.15 7.26 14.42
CA PRO A 74 2.38 8.01 14.16
C PRO A 74 3.21 8.32 15.42
N LEU A 75 2.62 8.20 16.63
CA LEU A 75 3.28 8.53 17.89
C LEU A 75 3.95 7.28 18.50
N PRO A 76 5.28 7.19 18.59
CA PRO A 76 5.97 6.01 19.13
C PRO A 76 5.64 5.74 20.60
N GLU A 77 5.35 6.77 21.38
CA GLU A 77 4.97 6.67 22.80
C GLU A 77 3.53 6.18 23.00
N ASN A 78 2.68 6.30 21.98
CA ASN A 78 1.29 5.84 22.00
C ASN A 78 0.86 5.33 20.60
N PRO A 79 1.42 4.19 20.15
CA PRO A 79 1.19 3.68 18.81
C PRO A 79 -0.24 3.15 18.60
N GLN A 80 -1.05 3.06 19.65
CA GLN A 80 -2.47 2.71 19.58
C GLN A 80 -3.35 3.90 19.20
N PHE A 81 -2.85 5.13 19.33
CA PHE A 81 -3.61 6.32 18.97
C PHE A 81 -3.50 6.61 17.47
N ASN A 82 -4.63 6.83 16.80
CA ASN A 82 -4.73 7.05 15.34
C ASN A 82 -4.09 5.92 14.51
N GLN A 83 -4.40 4.68 14.88
CA GLN A 83 -4.08 3.52 14.03
C GLN A 83 -4.86 3.58 12.72
N THR A 84 -4.27 3.00 11.69
CA THR A 84 -4.92 2.81 10.39
C THR A 84 -4.84 1.34 10.00
N VAL A 85 -5.34 0.98 8.84
CA VAL A 85 -5.12 -0.36 8.27
C VAL A 85 -4.38 -0.26 6.95
N GLU A 86 -3.73 -1.35 6.58
CA GLU A 86 -3.06 -1.52 5.29
C GLU A 86 -3.47 -2.86 4.68
N ILE A 87 -3.67 -2.87 3.37
CA ILE A 87 -4.06 -4.09 2.63
C ILE A 87 -2.82 -4.66 1.95
N ASP A 88 -2.53 -5.93 2.19
CA ASP A 88 -1.49 -6.69 1.49
C ASP A 88 -1.94 -6.99 0.07
N LEU A 89 -1.47 -6.19 -0.89
CA LEU A 89 -1.81 -6.31 -2.31
C LEU A 89 -1.42 -7.69 -2.87
N ALA A 90 -0.38 -8.34 -2.31
CA ALA A 90 0.05 -9.67 -2.73
C ALA A 90 -0.94 -10.78 -2.34
N ARG A 91 -1.77 -10.54 -1.31
CA ARG A 91 -2.75 -11.51 -0.78
C ARG A 91 -4.19 -11.15 -1.10
N CYS A 92 -4.49 -9.89 -1.35
CA CYS A 92 -5.82 -9.44 -1.71
C CYS A 92 -6.36 -10.19 -2.94
N ILE A 93 -7.62 -10.61 -2.87
CA ILE A 93 -8.31 -11.34 -3.95
C ILE A 93 -9.32 -10.48 -4.71
N GLY A 94 -9.43 -9.19 -4.37
CA GLY A 94 -10.36 -8.28 -5.03
C GLY A 94 -11.84 -8.58 -4.76
N CYS A 95 -12.18 -9.17 -3.60
CA CYS A 95 -13.56 -9.53 -3.25
C CYS A 95 -14.48 -8.34 -2.92
N GLN A 96 -13.90 -7.16 -2.65
CA GLN A 96 -14.59 -5.89 -2.36
C GLN A 96 -15.36 -5.83 -1.04
N ASN A 97 -15.38 -6.87 -0.21
CA ASN A 97 -16.05 -6.82 1.12
C ASN A 97 -15.59 -5.59 1.93
N CYS A 98 -14.28 -5.38 2.02
CA CYS A 98 -13.71 -4.26 2.78
C CYS A 98 -14.12 -2.88 2.26
N SER A 99 -14.35 -2.70 0.95
CA SER A 99 -14.82 -1.41 0.42
C SER A 99 -16.29 -1.16 0.74
N GLN A 100 -17.10 -2.22 0.80
CA GLN A 100 -18.52 -2.14 1.15
C GLN A 100 -18.73 -1.99 2.67
N ASP A 101 -17.89 -2.62 3.47
CA ASP A 101 -18.03 -2.67 4.93
C ASP A 101 -17.40 -1.44 5.62
N CYS A 102 -16.62 -0.63 4.92
CA CYS A 102 -15.95 0.52 5.50
C CYS A 102 -16.96 1.65 5.82
N PRO A 103 -17.19 2.00 7.10
CA PRO A 103 -18.13 3.07 7.46
C PRO A 103 -17.62 4.46 7.09
N TRP A 104 -16.34 4.59 6.77
CA TRP A 104 -15.67 5.84 6.41
C TRP A 104 -15.40 5.97 4.92
N GLU A 105 -15.81 4.98 4.12
CA GLU A 105 -15.64 4.96 2.66
C GLU A 105 -14.18 5.20 2.21
N THR A 106 -13.20 4.78 3.02
CA THR A 106 -11.77 5.01 2.78
C THR A 106 -11.06 3.87 2.07
N ILE A 107 -11.79 2.87 1.59
CA ILE A 107 -11.24 1.72 0.89
C ILE A 107 -11.75 1.72 -0.54
N MET A 108 -10.82 1.96 -1.47
CA MET A 108 -11.10 2.08 -2.90
C MET A 108 -10.59 0.86 -3.66
N MET A 109 -11.29 0.50 -4.72
CA MET A 109 -10.91 -0.59 -5.62
C MET A 109 -10.20 -0.02 -6.85
N TYR A 110 -8.98 -0.47 -7.11
CA TYR A 110 -8.17 -0.08 -8.26
C TYR A 110 -7.95 -1.29 -9.17
N GLU A 111 -7.73 -1.07 -10.46
CA GLU A 111 -7.24 -2.10 -11.36
C GLU A 111 -5.88 -2.63 -10.86
N HIS A 112 -5.63 -3.91 -11.06
CA HIS A 112 -4.48 -4.62 -10.50
C HIS A 112 -3.15 -3.91 -10.74
N ASP A 113 -2.97 -3.42 -11.95
CA ASP A 113 -1.71 -2.81 -12.39
C ASP A 113 -1.52 -1.38 -11.86
N ASP A 114 -2.62 -0.71 -11.47
CA ASP A 114 -2.61 0.65 -10.92
C ASP A 114 -2.59 0.67 -9.38
N ALA A 115 -2.93 -0.46 -8.74
CA ALA A 115 -3.13 -0.53 -7.31
C ALA A 115 -1.87 -0.23 -6.49
N PHE A 116 -0.69 -0.63 -6.97
CA PHE A 116 0.57 -0.31 -6.29
C PHE A 116 0.87 1.20 -6.33
N THR A 117 0.63 1.84 -7.48
CA THR A 117 0.76 3.30 -7.62
C THR A 117 -0.23 4.01 -6.70
N ALA A 118 -1.49 3.60 -6.68
CA ALA A 118 -2.48 4.14 -5.75
C ALA A 118 -2.05 3.93 -4.29
N TRP A 119 -1.61 2.74 -3.93
CA TRP A 119 -1.08 2.45 -2.59
C TRP A 119 0.05 3.41 -2.20
N SER A 120 0.98 3.71 -3.11
CA SER A 120 2.12 4.59 -2.83
C SER A 120 1.71 6.04 -2.51
N HIS A 121 0.58 6.51 -3.05
CA HIS A 121 0.07 7.86 -2.79
C HIS A 121 -0.84 7.94 -1.56
N GLU A 122 -1.57 6.86 -1.26
CA GLU A 122 -2.64 6.85 -0.26
C GLU A 122 -2.20 6.31 1.11
N THR A 123 -1.05 5.61 1.13
CA THR A 123 -0.47 5.01 2.33
C THR A 123 0.48 5.99 3.01
N LEU A 124 0.10 6.47 4.19
CA LEU A 124 0.93 7.37 5.00
C LEU A 124 2.06 6.62 5.71
N LYS A 125 1.81 5.38 6.12
CA LYS A 125 2.77 4.50 6.78
C LYS A 125 2.48 3.05 6.40
N SER A 126 3.54 2.35 5.96
CA SER A 126 3.47 0.93 5.64
C SER A 126 4.28 0.10 6.63
N GLU A 127 3.71 -1.01 7.06
CA GLU A 127 4.42 -2.09 7.77
C GLU A 127 4.64 -3.29 6.84
N LEU A 128 3.91 -3.35 5.72
CA LEU A 128 3.93 -4.45 4.74
C LEU A 128 4.96 -4.31 3.64
N TYR A 129 5.26 -3.08 3.25
CA TYR A 129 6.20 -2.74 2.18
C TYR A 129 7.18 -1.69 2.69
N VAL A 130 8.46 -1.92 2.45
CA VAL A 130 9.55 -1.09 2.97
C VAL A 130 10.56 -0.81 1.88
N ASP A 131 11.32 0.26 2.04
CA ASP A 131 12.50 0.52 1.22
C ASP A 131 13.53 -0.60 1.43
N GLU A 132 14.04 -1.14 0.32
CA GLU A 132 15.08 -2.17 0.28
C GLU A 132 16.30 -1.78 1.12
N ASN A 133 16.68 -0.50 1.11
CA ASN A 133 17.82 0.01 1.87
C ASN A 133 17.61 -0.03 3.39
N HIS A 134 16.35 -0.12 3.85
CA HIS A 134 15.96 -0.08 5.25
C HIS A 134 15.57 -1.47 5.82
N ILE A 135 15.68 -2.56 5.04
CA ILE A 135 15.34 -3.93 5.48
C ILE A 135 16.11 -4.34 6.74
N GLU A 136 17.41 -4.05 6.83
CA GLU A 136 18.22 -4.44 7.99
C GLU A 136 17.82 -3.69 9.27
N ASP A 137 17.28 -2.48 9.15
CA ASP A 137 16.78 -1.73 10.31
C ASP A 137 15.43 -2.27 10.77
N VAL A 138 14.58 -2.69 9.82
CA VAL A 138 13.33 -3.41 10.13
C VAL A 138 13.64 -4.71 10.87
N LYS A 139 14.62 -5.48 10.40
CA LYS A 139 15.07 -6.73 11.06
C LYS A 139 15.48 -6.50 12.51
N LYS A 140 16.28 -5.46 12.78
CA LYS A 140 16.72 -5.13 14.15
C LYS A 140 15.53 -4.78 15.05
N LYS A 141 14.55 -4.03 14.54
CA LYS A 141 13.34 -3.67 15.31
C LYS A 141 12.48 -4.88 15.70
N VAL A 142 12.41 -5.90 14.84
CA VAL A 142 11.61 -7.11 15.10
C VAL A 142 12.33 -8.07 16.06
N LEU A 143 13.66 -8.08 16.07
CA LEU A 143 14.48 -8.98 16.89
C LEU A 143 14.91 -8.39 18.25
N ALA A 144 14.64 -7.11 18.50
CA ALA A 144 14.91 -6.42 19.76
C ALA A 144 13.79 -6.62 20.78
#